data_AF-A0A6B3G1Z1-F1
#
_entry.id   AF-A0A6B3G1Z1-F1
#
_cell.length_a   1.000
_cell.length_b   1.000
_cell.length_c   1.000
_cell.angle_alpha   90.00
_cell.angle_beta   90.00
_cell.angle_gamma   90.00
#
_symmetry.space_group_name_H-M   'P 1'
#
loop_
_entity.id
_entity.type
_entity.pdbx_description
1 polymer ?
#
loop_
_entity_poly.entity_id
_entity_poly.type
_entity_poly.pdbx_seq_one_letter_code
_entity_poly.pdbx_strand_id
1 'polypeptide(L)'
;IYGPTTGDTQAPTAPANLAFTEPATGQIRLTWKASTDDKGVAGYDVYANNTLLTSVGADVTTYTDTRPAEQSVSYFVRAKDAAGN
;
A
#
# COMPACT_ATOMS: atom_id res chain seq x y z
N ILE A 1 0.55 23.09 31.56
CA ILE A 1 0.89 21.66 31.45
C ILE A 1 1.24 21.42 29.99
N TYR A 2 2.49 21.04 29.68
CA TYR A 2 2.97 20.77 28.31
C TYR A 2 3.47 19.31 28.23
N GLY A 3 2.88 18.50 27.34
CA GLY A 3 3.42 17.22 26.80
C GLY A 3 3.05 15.91 27.52
N PRO A 4 2.88 14.77 26.81
CA PRO A 4 3.51 14.50 25.52
C PRO A 4 2.53 14.52 24.34
N THR A 5 3.03 14.97 23.20
CA THR A 5 2.52 14.64 21.88
C THR A 5 2.44 13.12 21.77
N THR A 6 1.26 12.53 21.93
CA THR A 6 1.01 11.13 21.60
C THR A 6 1.10 11.02 20.09
N GLY A 7 2.33 10.89 19.60
CA GLY A 7 2.60 10.42 18.24
C GLY A 7 1.74 9.18 18.02
N ASP A 8 1.08 9.12 16.88
CA ASP A 8 0.29 7.95 16.58
C ASP A 8 1.17 6.69 16.67
N THR A 9 0.73 5.73 17.48
CA THR A 9 1.40 4.44 17.63
C THR A 9 0.55 3.32 17.07
N GLN A 10 -0.65 3.63 16.54
CA GLN A 10 -1.52 2.62 15.98
C GLN A 10 -1.15 2.48 14.50
N ALA A 11 -0.62 1.31 14.14
CA ALA A 11 -0.34 1.03 12.75
C ALA A 11 -1.66 0.94 11.99
N PRO A 12 -1.74 1.53 10.79
CA PRO A 12 -2.94 1.46 9.97
C PRO A 12 -3.29 0.01 9.65
N THR A 13 -4.59 -0.27 9.55
CA THR A 13 -5.05 -1.61 9.17
C THR A 13 -4.48 -2.02 7.81
N ALA A 14 -4.20 -3.31 7.63
CA ALA A 14 -3.76 -3.81 6.33
C ALA A 14 -4.84 -3.54 5.26
N PRO A 15 -4.46 -3.16 4.03
CA PRO A 15 -5.41 -2.94 2.94
C PRO A 15 -6.26 -4.18 2.72
N ALA A 16 -7.58 -4.04 2.84
CA ALA A 16 -8.51 -5.14 2.60
C ALA A 16 -8.74 -5.34 1.10
N ASN A 17 -9.18 -6.53 0.70
CA ASN A 17 -9.55 -6.84 -0.69
C ASN A 17 -8.46 -6.50 -1.71
N LEU A 18 -7.18 -6.79 -1.40
CA LEU A 18 -6.13 -6.72 -2.40
C LEU A 18 -6.44 -7.72 -3.52
N ALA A 19 -6.75 -7.19 -4.68
CA ALA A 19 -7.02 -7.93 -5.90
C ALA A 19 -6.05 -7.48 -6.99
N PHE A 20 -5.75 -8.39 -7.90
CA PHE A 20 -4.95 -8.11 -9.08
C PHE A 20 -5.76 -8.46 -10.34
N THR A 21 -5.50 -7.72 -11.40
CA THR A 21 -6.08 -7.92 -12.73
C THR A 21 -4.97 -7.77 -13.76
N GLU A 22 -5.06 -8.51 -14.86
CA GLU A 22 -4.11 -8.42 -15.96
C GLU A 22 -4.81 -7.81 -17.19
N PRO A 23 -4.83 -6.47 -17.35
CA PRO A 23 -5.48 -5.83 -18.49
C PRO A 23 -4.81 -6.14 -19.84
N ALA A 24 -3.52 -6.50 -19.82
CA ALA A 24 -2.74 -6.91 -20.98
C ALA A 24 -1.58 -7.79 -20.53
N THR A 25 -1.03 -8.62 -21.42
CA THR A 25 0.12 -9.48 -21.13
C THR A 25 1.27 -8.66 -20.54
N GLY A 26 1.65 -8.98 -19.29
CA GLY A 26 2.72 -8.27 -18.58
C GLY A 26 2.32 -6.93 -17.95
N GLN A 27 1.02 -6.60 -17.88
CA GLN A 27 0.52 -5.52 -17.03
C GLN A 27 -0.24 -6.11 -15.85
N ILE A 28 0.19 -5.82 -14.64
CA ILE A 28 -0.48 -6.27 -13.42
C ILE A 28 -1.07 -5.04 -12.74
N ARG A 29 -2.39 -4.92 -12.80
CA ARG A 29 -3.12 -3.87 -12.12
C ARG A 29 -3.63 -4.39 -10.78
N LEU A 30 -3.05 -3.84 -9.71
CA LEU A 30 -3.46 -4.02 -8.34
C LEU A 30 -4.55 -3.01 -7.97
N THR A 31 -5.52 -3.49 -7.22
CA THR A 31 -6.57 -2.69 -6.59
C THR A 31 -6.76 -3.18 -5.17
N TRP A 32 -6.84 -2.27 -4.22
CA TRP A 32 -7.11 -2.61 -2.82
C TRP A 32 -8.13 -1.63 -2.25
N LYS A 33 -8.79 -2.01 -1.17
CA LYS A 33 -9.64 -1.09 -0.43
C LYS A 33 -8.76 -0.21 0.45
N ALA A 34 -9.11 1.08 0.53
CA ALA A 34 -8.43 2.00 1.44
C ALA A 34 -8.46 1.45 2.87
N SER A 35 -7.31 1.49 3.52
CA SER A 35 -7.15 1.18 4.94
C SER A 35 -7.76 2.30 5.77
N THR A 36 -8.21 1.95 6.97
CA THR A 36 -8.68 2.91 7.98
C THR A 36 -7.72 2.91 9.14
N ASP A 37 -7.49 4.09 9.70
CA ASP A 37 -6.69 4.32 10.88
C ASP A 37 -7.32 5.45 11.72
N ASP A 38 -7.07 5.45 13.03
CA ASP A 38 -7.64 6.43 13.97
C ASP A 38 -7.17 7.87 13.70
N LYS A 39 -5.97 8.07 13.13
CA LYS A 39 -5.53 9.42 12.69
C LYS A 39 -5.31 9.55 11.19
N GLY A 40 -5.56 8.48 10.46
CA GLY A 40 -5.61 8.48 9.01
C GLY A 40 -4.34 7.93 8.36
N VAL A 41 -4.55 7.29 7.22
CA VAL A 41 -3.48 6.74 6.40
C VAL A 41 -2.76 7.89 5.70
N ALA A 42 -1.43 7.89 5.70
CA ALA A 42 -0.61 8.84 4.94
C ALA A 42 -0.31 8.33 3.52
N GLY A 43 -0.23 7.01 3.34
CA GLY A 43 -0.02 6.41 2.02
C GLY A 43 -0.04 4.89 2.02
N TYR A 44 0.28 4.33 0.86
CA TYR A 44 0.48 2.89 0.69
C TYR A 44 1.81 2.61 0.02
N ASP A 45 2.56 1.68 0.58
CA ASP A 45 3.78 1.15 0.00
C ASP A 45 3.44 -0.14 -0.74
N VAL A 46 3.68 -0.14 -2.04
CA VAL A 46 3.47 -1.30 -2.91
C VAL A 46 4.81 -2.00 -3.03
N TYR A 47 4.84 -3.27 -2.66
CA TYR A 47 6.00 -4.15 -2.74
C TYR A 47 5.77 -5.22 -3.78
N ALA A 48 6.85 -5.65 -4.41
CA ALA A 48 6.90 -6.79 -5.28
C ALA A 48 8.15 -7.61 -5.00
N ASN A 49 7.99 -8.92 -4.79
CA ASN A 49 9.09 -9.81 -4.41
C ASN A 49 9.89 -9.23 -3.23
N ASN A 50 9.19 -8.74 -2.21
CA ASN A 50 9.75 -8.06 -1.03
C ASN A 50 10.55 -6.78 -1.31
N THR A 51 10.57 -6.28 -2.54
CA THR A 51 11.21 -5.02 -2.92
C THR A 51 10.16 -3.93 -3.02
N LEU A 52 10.41 -2.76 -2.42
CA LEU A 52 9.53 -1.60 -2.57
C LEU A 52 9.51 -1.19 -4.04
N LEU A 53 8.35 -1.28 -4.67
CA LEU A 53 8.11 -0.80 -6.03
C LEU A 53 7.90 0.71 -6.02
N THR A 54 6.96 1.14 -5.20
CA THR A 54 6.58 2.54 -5.09
C THR A 54 5.83 2.82 -3.79
N SER A 55 5.72 4.09 -3.47
CA SER A 55 4.86 4.61 -2.41
C SER A 55 3.84 5.54 -3.05
N VAL A 56 2.56 5.29 -2.80
CA VAL A 56 1.45 6.12 -3.27
C VAL A 56 0.77 6.84 -2.11
N GLY A 57 0.06 7.93 -2.40
CA GLY A 57 -0.69 8.68 -1.39
C GLY A 57 -1.89 7.90 -0.84
N ALA A 58 -2.44 8.38 0.27
CA ALA A 58 -3.58 7.73 0.95
C ALA A 58 -4.87 7.64 0.12
N ASP A 59 -5.01 8.53 -0.86
CA ASP A 59 -6.14 8.53 -1.79
C ASP A 59 -5.98 7.52 -2.94
N VAL A 60 -4.81 6.88 -3.04
CA VAL A 60 -4.50 5.94 -4.12
C VAL A 60 -4.78 4.51 -3.67
N THR A 61 -5.73 3.89 -4.35
CA THR A 61 -6.20 2.52 -4.10
C THR A 61 -5.99 1.58 -5.29
N THR A 62 -5.27 2.06 -6.30
CA THR A 62 -4.94 1.29 -7.50
C THR A 62 -3.52 1.59 -7.96
N TYR A 63 -2.83 0.55 -8.41
CA TYR A 63 -1.49 0.67 -8.99
C TYR A 63 -1.34 -0.31 -10.15
N THR A 64 -0.80 0.16 -11.27
CA THR A 64 -0.51 -0.70 -12.41
C THR A 64 0.99 -0.85 -12.55
N ASP A 65 1.45 -2.09 -12.45
CA ASP A 65 2.83 -2.48 -12.67
C ASP A 65 2.98 -3.07 -14.08
N THR A 66 4.12 -2.84 -14.72
CA THR A 66 4.41 -3.41 -16.05
C THR A 66 5.69 -4.22 -15.99
N ARG A 67 5.58 -5.53 -16.25
CA ARG A 67 6.66 -6.51 -16.10
C ARG A 67 6.59 -7.63 -17.14
N PRO A 68 7.71 -8.31 -17.42
CA PRO A 68 7.69 -9.50 -18.28
C PRO A 68 6.77 -10.57 -17.71
N ALA A 69 5.85 -11.10 -18.53
CA ALA A 69 4.84 -12.07 -18.11
C ALA A 69 5.40 -13.41 -17.61
N GLU A 70 6.69 -13.67 -17.82
CA GLU A 70 7.36 -14.91 -17.44
C GLU A 70 7.82 -14.95 -15.98
N GLN A 71 7.68 -13.85 -15.23
CA GLN A 71 8.11 -13.79 -13.83
C GLN A 71 6.94 -13.95 -12.86
N SER A 72 7.03 -14.94 -11.97
CA SER A 72 6.18 -14.99 -10.78
C SER A 72 6.57 -13.86 -9.83
N VAL A 73 5.61 -13.01 -9.48
CA VAL A 73 5.81 -11.89 -8.55
C VAL A 73 4.80 -11.98 -7.42
N SER A 74 5.28 -11.89 -6.19
CA SER A 74 4.41 -11.70 -5.02
C SER A 74 4.25 -10.21 -4.72
N TYR A 75 3.02 -9.72 -4.75
CA TYR A 75 2.71 -8.33 -4.41
C TYR A 75 2.17 -8.20 -2.99
N PHE A 76 2.65 -7.18 -2.28
CA PHE A 76 2.16 -6.81 -0.95
C PHE A 76 1.92 -5.32 -0.92
N VAL A 77 0.79 -4.90 -0.33
CA VAL A 77 0.50 -3.48 -0.12
C VAL A 77 0.46 -3.25 1.37
N ARG A 78 1.24 -2.30 1.85
CA ARG A 78 1.29 -1.89 3.26
C ARG A 78 0.76 -0.46 3.36
N ALA A 79 -0.24 -0.26 4.20
CA ALA A 79 -0.64 1.10 4.57
C ALA A 79 0.42 1.70 5.50
N LYS A 80 0.70 2.99 5.37
CA LYS A 80 1.55 3.75 6.28
C LYS A 80 0.82 4.96 6.84
N ASP A 81 1.07 5.28 8.10
CA ASP A 81 0.56 6.50 8.74
C ASP A 81 1.55 7.68 8.61
N ALA A 82 1.16 8.83 9.17
CA ALA A 82 2.00 10.02 9.18
C ALA A 82 3.23 9.89 10.11
N ALA A 83 3.24 8.90 11.00
CA ALA A 83 4.35 8.56 11.88
C ALA A 83 5.33 7.53 11.25
N GLY A 84 4.98 6.95 10.10
CA GLY A 84 5.77 5.95 9.37
C GLY A 84 5.57 4.51 9.84
N ASN A 85 4.50 4.22 10.58
CA ASN A 85 4.13 2.87 11.02
C ASN A 85 3.50 2.05 9.89
#